data_AF-A0A022XG49-F1
#
_entry.id   AF-A0A022XG49-F1
#
_cell.length_a   1.000
_cell.length_b   1.000
_cell.length_c   1.000
_cell.angle_alpha   90.00
_cell.angle_beta   90.00
_cell.angle_gamma   90.00
#
_symmetry.space_group_name_H-M   'P 1'
#
loop_
_entity.id
_entity.type
_entity.pdbx_description
1 polymer ?
#
loop_
_entity_poly.entity_id
_entity_poly.type
_entity_poly.pdbx_seq_one_letter_code
_entity_poly.pdbx_strand_id
1 'polypeptide(L)'
;MAESQTTSSDASDKGQKSTGFKPGDDILTHFRNIYAGVTGKMTPEGVEQFRLARDLRNEESDCRRCESQRDYLLNYSMSPPTPSSPVLLDLLLIWFFCRIGPVIRFLQDNIRQLGGDISSKNIYCRRCTARQGGGFDPEYGIQICANAMNSQSQLEDTLAHEMVHAYDHLRFKLDWTDNLRHAACAEIRASSLSGECRWANEFFGRFEFKLANHHQECVRRRAIMSVQARPTCKSKEQALRVVDEVWESCFRDTRPFDEIYR
;
A
#
# COMPACT_ATOMS: atom_id res chain seq x y z
N MET A 1 -16.23 55.92 -17.35
CA MET A 1 -15.72 56.41 -18.65
C MET A 1 -14.20 56.25 -18.65
N ALA A 2 -13.68 55.90 -19.82
CA ALA A 2 -12.29 55.92 -20.28
C ALA A 2 -11.33 54.79 -19.81
N GLU A 3 -10.86 54.08 -20.84
CA GLU A 3 -9.91 52.98 -20.95
C GLU A 3 -8.44 53.42 -20.81
N SER A 4 -7.52 52.46 -20.64
CA SER A 4 -6.29 52.24 -21.45
C SER A 4 -5.31 51.34 -20.69
N GLN A 5 -5.23 50.04 -21.03
CA GLN A 5 -4.21 49.37 -21.87
C GLN A 5 -2.80 49.18 -21.27
N THR A 6 -2.58 47.92 -20.86
CA THR A 6 -1.47 47.02 -21.22
C THR A 6 -0.01 47.43 -21.05
N THR A 7 0.73 46.63 -20.28
CA THR A 7 2.08 46.20 -20.67
C THR A 7 2.20 44.68 -20.56
N SER A 8 2.44 44.09 -21.72
CA SER A 8 2.90 42.73 -21.97
C SER A 8 4.30 42.51 -21.38
N SER A 9 4.51 41.40 -20.72
CA SER A 9 5.84 40.77 -20.64
C SER A 9 5.74 39.38 -21.27
N ASP A 10 6.07 39.35 -22.56
CA ASP A 10 6.50 38.16 -23.29
C ASP A 10 7.62 37.45 -22.52
N ALA A 11 7.37 36.20 -22.14
CA ALA A 11 8.43 35.22 -21.93
C ALA A 11 8.27 34.16 -23.01
N SER A 12 9.04 34.32 -24.08
CA SER A 12 9.29 33.25 -25.04
C SER A 12 10.07 32.14 -24.33
N ASP A 13 9.51 30.93 -24.21
CA ASP A 13 10.30 29.75 -23.90
C ASP A 13 9.85 28.54 -24.73
N LYS A 14 10.68 28.25 -25.73
CA LYS A 14 10.95 26.98 -26.43
C LYS A 14 9.77 26.03 -26.66
N GLY A 15 9.46 25.81 -27.93
CA GLY A 15 8.47 24.85 -28.44
C GLY A 15 8.36 23.56 -27.64
N GLN A 16 7.43 23.54 -26.70
CA GLN A 16 7.05 22.35 -25.96
C GLN A 16 6.38 21.40 -26.96
N LYS A 17 7.03 20.28 -27.26
CA LYS A 17 6.38 19.17 -27.95
C LYS A 17 5.13 18.83 -27.15
N SER A 18 3.97 18.93 -27.79
CA SER A 18 2.69 18.61 -27.16
C SER A 18 2.74 17.20 -26.58
N THR A 19 2.47 17.07 -25.28
CA THR A 19 2.52 15.78 -24.56
C THR A 19 1.36 14.86 -24.95
N GLY A 20 0.38 15.37 -25.71
CA GLY A 20 -0.86 14.68 -26.07
C GLY A 20 -1.94 14.75 -24.99
N PHE A 21 -1.63 15.27 -23.80
CA PHE A 21 -2.58 15.50 -22.71
C PHE A 21 -3.34 16.82 -22.91
N LYS A 22 -4.65 16.80 -22.63
CA LYS A 22 -5.51 17.98 -22.64
C LYS A 22 -6.06 18.23 -21.24
N PRO A 23 -5.81 19.41 -20.63
CA PRO A 23 -6.40 19.75 -19.35
C PRO A 23 -7.91 19.99 -19.50
N GLY A 24 -8.69 19.60 -18.49
CA GLY A 24 -10.14 19.77 -18.44
C GLY A 24 -10.86 18.56 -17.86
N ASP A 25 -12.01 18.80 -17.23
CA ASP A 25 -12.79 17.79 -16.50
C ASP A 25 -14.09 17.40 -17.23
N ASP A 26 -14.36 17.99 -18.40
CA ASP A 26 -15.54 17.63 -19.18
C ASP A 26 -15.42 16.22 -19.79
N ILE A 27 -16.58 15.60 -20.00
CA ILE A 27 -16.70 14.22 -20.50
C ILE A 27 -15.93 14.04 -21.82
N LEU A 28 -16.00 15.01 -22.73
CA LEU A 28 -15.38 14.92 -24.05
C LEU A 28 -13.85 15.01 -23.96
N THR A 29 -13.31 15.86 -23.10
CA THR A 29 -11.88 15.95 -22.81
C THR A 29 -11.36 14.66 -22.18
N HIS A 30 -12.12 14.07 -21.25
CA HIS A 30 -11.77 12.78 -20.66
C HIS A 30 -11.70 11.66 -21.72
N PHE A 31 -12.73 11.53 -22.57
CA PHE A 31 -12.73 10.56 -23.68
C PHE A 31 -11.56 10.78 -24.65
N ARG A 32 -11.24 12.04 -24.98
CA ARG A 32 -10.11 12.37 -25.85
C ARG A 32 -8.77 11.96 -25.24
N ASN A 33 -8.57 12.20 -23.94
CA ASN A 33 -7.36 11.79 -23.24
C ASN A 33 -7.23 10.26 -23.16
N ILE A 34 -8.31 9.55 -22.83
CA ILE A 34 -8.32 8.07 -22.84
C ILE A 34 -7.97 7.54 -24.23
N TYR A 35 -8.63 8.05 -25.27
CA TYR A 35 -8.37 7.65 -26.65
C TYR A 35 -6.91 7.92 -27.06
N ALA A 36 -6.37 9.09 -26.70
CA ALA A 36 -4.97 9.42 -26.98
C ALA A 36 -3.98 8.48 -26.25
N GLY A 37 -4.28 8.10 -25.01
CA GLY A 37 -3.50 7.10 -24.27
C GLY A 37 -3.53 5.72 -24.92
N VAL A 38 -4.73 5.20 -25.23
CA VAL A 38 -4.91 3.85 -25.81
C VAL A 38 -4.32 3.74 -27.22
N THR A 39 -4.39 4.82 -28.01
CA THR A 39 -3.83 4.84 -29.38
C THR A 39 -2.35 5.19 -29.44
N GLY A 40 -1.66 5.33 -28.30
CA GLY A 40 -0.23 5.67 -28.25
C GLY A 40 0.10 7.08 -28.72
N LYS A 41 -0.90 7.98 -28.80
CA LYS A 41 -0.73 9.39 -29.18
C LYS A 41 -0.37 10.29 -27.99
N MET A 42 -0.21 9.71 -26.81
CA MET A 42 0.16 10.39 -25.58
C MET A 42 1.58 9.96 -25.16
N THR A 43 2.43 10.95 -24.89
CA THR A 43 3.79 10.73 -24.36
C THR A 43 3.74 10.15 -22.94
N PRO A 44 4.81 9.49 -22.44
CA PRO A 44 4.88 9.06 -21.04
C PRO A 44 4.61 10.18 -20.04
N GLU A 45 5.11 11.39 -20.33
CA GLU A 45 4.85 12.60 -19.53
C GLU A 45 3.37 12.98 -19.57
N GLY A 46 2.73 12.90 -20.74
CA GLY A 46 1.29 13.15 -20.90
C GLY A 46 0.43 12.13 -20.16
N VAL A 47 0.83 10.84 -20.15
CA VAL A 47 0.15 9.79 -19.39
C VAL A 47 0.22 10.09 -17.89
N GLU A 48 1.37 10.53 -17.41
CA GLU A 48 1.56 10.90 -16.01
C GLU A 48 0.75 12.16 -15.64
N GLN A 49 0.70 13.16 -16.52
CA GLN A 49 -0.19 14.33 -16.36
C GLN A 49 -1.67 13.92 -16.27
N PHE A 50 -2.11 13.00 -17.16
CA PHE A 50 -3.47 12.49 -17.15
C PHE A 50 -3.79 11.73 -15.85
N ARG A 51 -2.86 10.93 -15.35
CA ARG A 51 -2.99 10.23 -14.06
C ARG A 51 -3.12 11.22 -12.90
N LEU A 52 -2.24 12.21 -12.82
CA LEU A 52 -2.26 13.21 -11.75
C LEU A 52 -3.56 14.02 -11.77
N ALA A 53 -4.05 14.42 -12.95
CA ALA A 53 -5.32 15.11 -13.10
C ALA A 53 -6.51 14.25 -12.64
N ARG A 54 -6.52 12.96 -12.98
CA ARG A 54 -7.53 12.00 -12.49
C ARG A 54 -7.49 11.88 -10.97
N ASP A 55 -6.30 11.70 -10.41
CA ASP A 55 -6.13 11.49 -8.98
C ASP A 55 -6.55 12.75 -8.19
N LEU A 56 -6.27 13.95 -8.71
CA LEU A 56 -6.74 15.22 -8.14
C LEU A 56 -8.26 15.34 -8.17
N ARG A 57 -8.88 15.04 -9.32
CA ARG A 57 -10.35 15.12 -9.46
C ARG A 57 -11.09 14.15 -8.54
N ASN A 58 -10.53 12.95 -8.34
CA ASN A 58 -11.17 11.90 -7.54
C ASN A 58 -10.78 11.95 -6.05
N GLU A 59 -9.88 12.85 -5.63
CA GLU A 59 -9.25 12.88 -4.32
C GLU A 59 -10.24 12.77 -3.16
N GLU A 60 -11.30 13.59 -3.16
CA GLU A 60 -12.31 13.56 -2.10
C GLU A 60 -13.02 12.20 -2.01
N SER A 61 -13.41 11.64 -3.16
CA SER A 61 -14.13 10.37 -3.22
C SER A 61 -13.24 9.18 -2.83
N ASP A 62 -11.97 9.21 -3.23
CA ASP A 62 -11.00 8.17 -2.91
C ASP A 62 -10.65 8.20 -1.43
N CYS A 63 -10.41 9.38 -0.86
CA CYS A 63 -10.16 9.54 0.57
C CYS A 63 -11.37 9.08 1.39
N ARG A 64 -12.60 9.52 1.06
CA ARG A 64 -13.82 9.11 1.77
C ARG A 64 -14.01 7.59 1.74
N ARG A 65 -13.77 6.95 0.58
CA ARG A 65 -13.86 5.50 0.44
C ARG A 65 -12.79 4.78 1.26
N CYS A 66 -11.55 5.26 1.23
CA CYS A 66 -10.44 4.72 2.01
C CYS A 66 -10.72 4.81 3.52
N GLU A 67 -11.20 5.96 4.01
CA GLU A 67 -11.51 6.14 5.43
C GLU A 67 -12.66 5.26 5.89
N SER A 68 -13.73 5.16 5.11
CA SER A 68 -14.86 4.27 5.40
C SER A 68 -14.41 2.80 5.50
N GLN A 69 -13.58 2.34 4.56
CA GLN A 69 -13.03 0.99 4.57
C GLN A 69 -12.04 0.77 5.72
N ARG A 70 -11.16 1.74 6.00
CA ARG A 70 -10.27 1.73 7.16
C ARG A 70 -11.06 1.57 8.45
N ASP A 71 -12.07 2.40 8.66
CA ASP A 71 -12.87 2.38 9.89
C ASP A 71 -13.67 1.08 10.01
N TYR A 72 -14.15 0.54 8.88
CA TYR A 72 -14.73 -0.80 8.85
C TYR A 72 -13.72 -1.87 9.28
N LEU A 73 -12.49 -1.85 8.76
CA LEU A 73 -11.45 -2.82 9.12
C LEU A 73 -10.91 -2.64 10.54
N LEU A 74 -10.98 -1.44 11.11
CA LEU A 74 -10.63 -1.21 12.51
C LEU A 74 -11.76 -1.65 13.46
N ASN A 75 -13.02 -1.62 13.03
CA ASN A 75 -14.18 -1.88 13.90
C ASN A 75 -14.81 -3.26 13.73
N TYR A 76 -14.99 -3.73 12.48
CA TYR A 76 -15.88 -4.85 12.12
C TYR A 76 -15.19 -6.03 11.45
N SER A 77 -13.91 -5.87 11.15
CA SER A 77 -12.93 -6.93 11.30
C SER A 77 -13.39 -7.81 12.49
N MET A 78 -13.98 -8.99 12.21
CA MET A 78 -14.65 -9.89 13.16
C MET A 78 -13.90 -10.15 14.47
N SER A 79 -14.32 -9.54 15.58
CA SER A 79 -14.03 -10.13 16.89
C SER A 79 -14.94 -11.36 17.09
N PRO A 80 -14.48 -12.46 17.71
CA PRO A 80 -15.40 -13.50 18.15
C PRO A 80 -16.50 -12.88 19.01
N PRO A 81 -17.79 -13.26 18.85
CA PRO A 81 -18.76 -12.92 19.87
C PRO A 81 -18.29 -13.51 21.20
N THR A 82 -18.22 -12.68 22.24
CA THR A 82 -18.03 -13.19 23.61
C THR A 82 -19.16 -14.18 23.91
N PRO A 83 -18.89 -15.42 24.33
CA PRO A 83 -19.92 -16.42 24.49
C PRO A 83 -20.79 -16.08 25.71
N SER A 84 -21.90 -15.38 25.48
CA SER A 84 -23.02 -15.33 26.41
C SER A 84 -24.01 -16.45 26.06
N SER A 85 -23.60 -17.70 26.34
CA SER A 85 -24.38 -18.95 26.42
C SER A 85 -23.87 -20.07 25.49
N PRO A 86 -23.79 -21.32 25.98
CA PRO A 86 -23.29 -22.45 25.21
C PRO A 86 -24.42 -23.05 24.38
N VAL A 87 -24.39 -22.89 23.06
CA VAL A 87 -25.17 -23.72 22.15
C VAL A 87 -24.19 -24.57 21.34
N LEU A 88 -24.23 -25.88 21.60
CA LEU A 88 -23.26 -26.88 21.15
C LEU A 88 -23.18 -27.10 19.63
N LEU A 89 -24.04 -26.44 18.84
CA LEU A 89 -24.04 -26.57 17.37
C LEU A 89 -23.25 -25.47 16.63
N ASP A 90 -22.88 -24.38 17.29
CA ASP A 90 -22.18 -23.26 16.64
C ASP A 90 -20.66 -23.36 16.71
N LEU A 91 -20.09 -24.37 17.37
CA LEU A 91 -18.63 -24.47 17.54
C LEU A 91 -17.87 -24.71 16.23
N LEU A 92 -18.45 -25.38 15.23
CA LEU A 92 -17.76 -25.60 13.94
C LEU A 92 -17.79 -24.37 13.03
N LEU A 93 -18.91 -23.64 12.98
CA LEU A 93 -19.01 -22.39 12.22
C LEU A 93 -18.28 -21.25 12.93
N ILE A 94 -18.38 -21.14 14.27
CA ILE A 94 -17.58 -20.20 15.05
C ILE A 94 -16.10 -20.55 14.96
N TRP A 95 -15.67 -21.81 14.94
CA TRP A 95 -14.24 -22.16 14.76
C TRP A 95 -13.76 -21.90 13.32
N PHE A 96 -14.59 -22.15 12.30
CA PHE A 96 -14.27 -21.84 10.90
C PHE A 96 -14.24 -20.33 10.61
N PHE A 97 -15.09 -19.54 11.29
CA PHE A 97 -15.07 -18.07 11.23
C PHE A 97 -14.08 -17.42 12.21
N CYS A 98 -13.76 -18.02 13.37
CA CYS A 98 -12.81 -17.51 14.38
C CYS A 98 -11.35 -17.87 14.11
N ARG A 99 -11.04 -18.89 13.30
CA ARG A 99 -9.66 -19.10 12.83
C ARG A 99 -9.22 -18.03 11.83
N ILE A 100 -10.18 -17.28 11.29
CA ILE A 100 -9.95 -16.12 10.43
C ILE A 100 -10.29 -14.87 11.23
N GLY A 101 -9.52 -14.69 12.31
CA GLY A 101 -9.41 -13.40 12.96
C GLY A 101 -9.04 -12.35 11.91
N PRO A 102 -9.59 -11.16 12.01
CA PRO A 102 -9.51 -10.15 10.97
C PRO A 102 -8.17 -9.43 11.21
N VAL A 103 -7.25 -9.63 10.27
CA VAL A 103 -5.80 -9.42 10.46
C VAL A 103 -5.47 -8.06 11.10
N ILE A 104 -6.26 -7.04 10.76
CA ILE A 104 -6.13 -5.67 11.26
C ILE A 104 -6.37 -5.58 12.77
N ARG A 105 -7.43 -6.17 13.33
CA ARG A 105 -7.67 -6.15 14.79
C ARG A 105 -6.59 -6.93 15.52
N PHE A 106 -6.23 -8.10 15.00
CA PHE A 106 -5.19 -8.92 15.60
C PHE A 106 -3.86 -8.17 15.69
N LEU A 107 -3.44 -7.51 14.61
CA LEU A 107 -2.25 -6.67 14.62
C LEU A 107 -2.41 -5.47 15.55
N GLN A 108 -3.58 -4.83 15.57
CA GLN A 108 -3.88 -3.70 16.45
C GLN A 108 -3.67 -4.08 17.93
N ASP A 109 -4.19 -5.23 18.35
CA ASP A 109 -4.10 -5.69 19.73
C ASP A 109 -2.68 -6.14 20.10
N ASN A 110 -1.95 -6.76 19.17
CA ASN A 110 -0.54 -7.10 19.39
C ASN A 110 0.36 -5.86 19.48
N ILE A 111 0.09 -4.83 18.69
CA ILE A 111 0.78 -3.54 18.78
C ILE A 111 0.48 -2.85 20.12
N ARG A 112 -0.77 -2.89 20.57
CA ARG A 112 -1.18 -2.38 21.90
C ARG A 112 -0.46 -3.07 23.04
N GLN A 113 -0.27 -4.38 22.98
CA GLN A 113 0.48 -5.12 23.99
C GLN A 113 1.96 -4.70 24.07
N LEU A 114 2.52 -4.16 22.99
CA LEU A 114 3.87 -3.59 22.96
C LEU A 114 3.92 -2.11 23.38
N GLY A 115 2.79 -1.51 23.74
CA GLY A 115 2.68 -0.11 24.13
C GLY A 115 2.48 0.87 22.98
N GLY A 116 2.25 0.38 21.75
CA GLY A 116 1.85 1.22 20.62
C GLY A 116 0.34 1.46 20.59
N ASP A 117 -0.10 2.50 19.88
CA ASP A 117 -1.51 2.68 19.54
C ASP A 117 -1.63 2.89 18.04
N ILE A 118 -2.43 2.08 17.37
CA ILE A 118 -2.81 2.27 15.97
C ILE A 118 -4.33 2.36 15.92
N SER A 119 -4.84 3.50 15.47
CA SER A 119 -6.26 3.81 15.46
C SER A 119 -6.59 4.74 14.29
N SER A 120 -7.87 5.07 14.10
CA SER A 120 -8.29 5.99 13.03
C SER A 120 -7.66 7.39 13.14
N LYS A 121 -7.10 7.74 14.31
CA LYS A 121 -6.44 9.03 14.56
C LYS A 121 -5.03 9.14 13.96
N ASN A 122 -4.36 8.02 13.72
CA ASN A 122 -2.99 7.95 13.21
C ASN A 122 -2.85 7.08 11.96
N ILE A 123 -3.97 6.72 11.33
CA ILE A 123 -4.01 6.13 10.00
C ILE A 123 -4.67 7.15 9.06
N TYR A 124 -3.89 7.74 8.16
CA TYR A 124 -4.32 8.80 7.25
C TYR A 124 -4.49 8.28 5.82
N CYS A 125 -5.72 8.38 5.30
CA CYS A 125 -5.98 8.20 3.87
C CYS A 125 -5.73 9.53 3.15
N ARG A 126 -4.77 9.56 2.22
CA ARG A 126 -4.44 10.77 1.44
C ARG A 126 -4.12 10.41 0.01
N ARG A 127 -4.20 11.40 -0.89
CA ARG A 127 -3.67 11.25 -2.25
C ARG A 127 -2.14 11.24 -2.22
N CYS A 128 -1.55 10.27 -2.90
CA CYS A 128 -0.11 10.17 -3.10
C CYS A 128 0.27 10.46 -4.55
N THR A 129 1.37 11.17 -4.74
CA THR A 129 1.97 11.39 -6.07
C THR A 129 2.85 10.21 -6.47
N ALA A 130 3.58 9.60 -5.51
CA ALA A 130 4.37 8.41 -5.73
C ALA A 130 3.48 7.17 -5.99
N ARG A 131 4.01 6.20 -6.74
CA ARG A 131 3.34 4.92 -7.04
C ARG A 131 3.56 3.92 -5.91
N GLN A 132 2.88 4.12 -4.79
CA GLN A 132 2.90 3.24 -3.62
C GLN A 132 1.50 3.04 -3.03
N GLY A 133 1.32 1.99 -2.22
CA GLY A 133 0.05 1.71 -1.54
C GLY A 133 -0.09 2.45 -0.21
N GLY A 134 1.00 2.58 0.54
CA GLY A 134 1.03 3.23 1.84
C GLY A 134 2.45 3.43 2.34
N GLY A 135 2.56 3.70 3.63
CA GLY A 135 3.83 3.74 4.37
C GLY A 135 3.60 3.92 5.86
N PHE A 136 4.50 3.35 6.66
CA PHE A 136 4.57 3.53 8.11
C PHE A 136 5.71 4.48 8.48
N ASP A 137 5.42 5.41 9.39
CA ASP A 137 6.38 6.26 10.04
C ASP A 137 6.21 6.18 11.57
N PRO A 138 7.28 5.96 12.35
CA PRO A 138 7.19 5.86 13.81
C PRO A 138 6.64 7.10 14.51
N GLU A 139 6.83 8.29 13.94
CA GLU A 139 6.40 9.57 14.50
C GLU A 139 4.99 9.95 14.02
N TYR A 140 4.69 9.71 12.74
CA TYR A 140 3.45 10.16 12.10
C TYR A 140 2.37 9.08 11.97
N GLY A 141 2.70 7.80 12.16
CA GLY A 141 1.77 6.68 12.03
C GLY A 141 1.71 6.13 10.59
N ILE A 142 0.53 5.68 10.16
CA ILE A 142 0.35 5.01 8.87
C ILE A 142 -0.28 5.96 7.86
N GLN A 143 0.29 6.07 6.68
CA GLN A 143 -0.32 6.71 5.53
C GLN A 143 -0.79 5.66 4.53
N ILE A 144 -2.03 5.76 4.06
CA ILE A 144 -2.58 4.97 2.95
C ILE A 144 -2.80 5.89 1.76
N CYS A 145 -2.30 5.49 0.59
CA CYS A 145 -2.47 6.19 -0.66
C CYS A 145 -3.84 5.86 -1.26
N ALA A 146 -4.83 6.72 -0.99
CA ALA A 146 -6.23 6.48 -1.32
C ALA A 146 -6.45 6.27 -2.84
N ASN A 147 -5.72 7.00 -3.68
CA ASN A 147 -5.74 6.90 -5.14
C ASN A 147 -5.12 5.58 -5.67
N ALA A 148 -4.46 4.79 -4.83
CA ALA A 148 -3.90 3.48 -5.18
C ALA A 148 -4.79 2.30 -4.71
N MET A 149 -5.81 2.55 -3.88
CA MET A 149 -6.69 1.53 -3.32
C MET A 149 -7.92 1.34 -4.20
N ASN A 150 -8.17 0.15 -4.72
CA ASN A 150 -9.32 -0.14 -5.59
C ASN A 150 -10.40 -0.98 -4.88
N SER A 151 -10.03 -1.69 -3.82
CA SER A 151 -10.94 -2.57 -3.09
C SER A 151 -10.61 -2.59 -1.60
N GLN A 152 -11.57 -3.00 -0.77
CA GLN A 152 -11.36 -3.18 0.66
C GLN A 152 -10.29 -4.23 0.96
N SER A 153 -10.21 -5.31 0.17
CA SER A 153 -9.17 -6.35 0.34
C SER A 153 -7.77 -5.79 0.08
N GLN A 154 -7.61 -4.93 -0.93
CA GLN A 154 -6.31 -4.29 -1.19
C GLN A 154 -5.92 -3.34 -0.05
N LEU A 155 -6.91 -2.62 0.50
CA LEU A 155 -6.69 -1.76 1.66
C LEU A 155 -6.35 -2.57 2.91
N GLU A 156 -6.99 -3.73 3.13
CA GLU A 156 -6.67 -4.65 4.22
C GLU A 156 -5.23 -5.17 4.11
N ASP A 157 -4.81 -5.66 2.95
CA ASP A 157 -3.44 -6.16 2.75
C ASP A 157 -2.41 -5.03 2.94
N THR A 158 -2.69 -3.83 2.42
CA THR A 158 -1.80 -2.65 2.58
C THR A 158 -1.72 -2.22 4.04
N LEU A 159 -2.86 -2.10 4.73
CA LEU A 159 -2.89 -1.70 6.13
C LEU A 159 -2.20 -2.76 7.01
N ALA A 160 -2.40 -4.05 6.73
CA ALA A 160 -1.71 -5.13 7.43
C ALA A 160 -0.19 -5.05 7.23
N HIS A 161 0.28 -4.76 6.02
CA HIS A 161 1.70 -4.54 5.72
C HIS A 161 2.29 -3.44 6.60
N GLU A 162 1.66 -2.27 6.63
CA GLU A 162 2.13 -1.14 7.44
C GLU A 162 2.02 -1.40 8.95
N MET A 163 1.03 -2.17 9.38
CA MET A 163 0.90 -2.57 10.79
C MET A 163 1.96 -3.59 11.21
N VAL A 164 2.43 -4.47 10.32
CA VAL A 164 3.58 -5.34 10.60
C VAL A 164 4.86 -4.49 10.77
N HIS A 165 5.05 -3.44 9.96
CA HIS A 165 6.14 -2.48 10.19
C HIS A 165 6.04 -1.79 11.55
N ALA A 166 4.84 -1.36 11.96
CA ALA A 166 4.61 -0.79 13.28
C ALA A 166 4.94 -1.77 14.42
N TYR A 167 4.48 -3.02 14.29
CA TYR A 167 4.80 -4.09 15.25
C TYR A 167 6.31 -4.33 15.32
N ASP A 168 6.98 -4.46 14.18
CA ASP A 168 8.41 -4.74 14.10
C ASP A 168 9.24 -3.60 14.70
N HIS A 169 8.85 -2.35 14.46
CA HIS A 169 9.48 -1.18 15.06
C HIS A 169 9.44 -1.24 16.60
N LEU A 170 8.27 -1.56 17.18
CA LEU A 170 8.11 -1.65 18.63
C LEU A 170 8.81 -2.88 19.22
N ARG A 171 8.71 -4.04 18.55
CA ARG A 171 9.21 -5.31 19.07
C ARG A 171 10.72 -5.45 18.97
N PHE A 172 11.28 -5.06 17.83
CA PHE A 172 12.70 -5.30 17.48
C PHE A 172 13.53 -4.03 17.50
N LYS A 173 12.92 -2.86 17.71
CA LYS A 173 13.62 -1.56 17.78
C LYS A 173 14.46 -1.32 16.52
N LEU A 174 13.81 -1.44 15.38
CA LEU A 174 14.45 -1.34 14.07
C LEU A 174 15.11 0.03 13.86
N ASP A 175 16.28 -0.02 13.25
CA ASP A 175 16.98 1.13 12.67
C ASP A 175 16.59 1.25 11.20
N TRP A 176 15.76 2.24 10.91
CA TRP A 176 15.18 2.46 9.58
C TRP A 176 16.06 3.27 8.65
N THR A 177 17.04 4.03 9.14
CA THR A 177 17.80 4.98 8.31
C THR A 177 19.05 4.35 7.72
N ASP A 178 19.83 3.66 8.55
CA ASP A 178 21.21 3.32 8.19
C ASP A 178 21.44 1.82 8.02
N ASN A 179 20.52 0.98 8.52
CA ASN A 179 20.66 -0.47 8.48
C ASN A 179 19.79 -1.14 7.41
N LEU A 180 20.39 -1.39 6.24
CA LEU A 180 19.72 -2.10 5.15
C LEU A 180 19.24 -3.52 5.52
N ARG A 181 19.87 -4.20 6.50
CA ARG A 181 19.44 -5.53 6.95
C ARG A 181 18.15 -5.46 7.76
N HIS A 182 18.01 -4.44 8.61
CA HIS A 182 16.76 -4.19 9.34
C HIS A 182 15.62 -3.86 8.38
N ALA A 183 15.88 -2.97 7.42
CA ALA A 183 14.93 -2.67 6.35
C ALA A 183 14.51 -3.93 5.57
N ALA A 184 15.48 -4.72 5.10
CA ALA A 184 15.20 -5.95 4.36
C ALA A 184 14.38 -6.95 5.19
N CYS A 185 14.72 -7.12 6.47
CA CYS A 185 14.01 -8.03 7.36
C CYS A 185 12.55 -7.61 7.59
N ALA A 186 12.34 -6.31 7.86
CA ALA A 186 11.01 -5.74 8.06
C ALA A 186 10.12 -5.92 6.82
N GLU A 187 10.68 -5.72 5.64
CA GLU A 187 9.99 -5.88 4.36
C GLU A 187 9.66 -7.34 4.05
N ILE A 188 10.58 -8.27 4.33
CA ILE A 188 10.32 -9.71 4.19
C ILE A 188 9.14 -10.12 5.07
N ARG A 189 9.12 -9.68 6.33
CA ARG A 189 8.04 -9.98 7.28
C ARG A 189 6.73 -9.34 6.86
N ALA A 190 6.73 -8.04 6.54
CA ALA A 190 5.53 -7.34 6.12
C ALA A 190 4.92 -7.94 4.84
N SER A 191 5.73 -8.27 3.83
CA SER A 191 5.24 -8.93 2.62
C SER A 191 4.81 -10.37 2.83
N SER A 192 5.44 -11.09 3.75
CA SER A 192 5.04 -12.47 4.05
C SER A 192 3.73 -12.53 4.85
N LEU A 193 3.51 -11.63 5.80
CA LEU A 193 2.45 -11.73 6.81
C LEU A 193 1.20 -10.89 6.52
N SER A 194 1.27 -9.90 5.61
CA SER A 194 0.14 -9.02 5.27
C SER A 194 -0.91 -9.68 4.37
N GLY A 195 -0.50 -10.66 3.57
CA GLY A 195 -1.34 -11.29 2.54
C GLY A 195 -1.24 -10.64 1.16
N GLU A 196 -0.43 -9.60 0.98
CA GLU A 196 -0.26 -8.97 -0.33
C GLU A 196 0.37 -9.91 -1.39
N CYS A 197 1.06 -10.96 -0.95
CA CYS A 197 1.66 -12.00 -1.80
C CYS A 197 0.81 -13.27 -1.98
N ARG A 198 -0.49 -13.20 -1.65
CA ARG A 198 -1.46 -14.28 -1.92
C ARG A 198 -1.43 -14.69 -3.39
N TRP A 199 -1.45 -16.00 -3.65
CA TRP A 199 -1.46 -16.54 -5.02
C TRP A 199 -2.59 -15.96 -5.87
N ALA A 200 -3.81 -15.84 -5.34
CA ALA A 200 -4.94 -15.27 -6.08
C ALA A 200 -4.68 -13.83 -6.54
N ASN A 201 -4.00 -13.02 -5.73
CA ASN A 201 -3.69 -11.62 -6.08
C ASN A 201 -2.68 -11.55 -7.25
N GLU A 202 -1.72 -12.47 -7.30
CA GLU A 202 -0.69 -12.47 -8.34
C GLU A 202 -1.16 -13.23 -9.61
N PHE A 203 -1.98 -14.27 -9.47
CA PHE A 203 -2.58 -14.97 -10.61
C PHE A 203 -3.59 -14.08 -11.35
N PHE A 204 -4.54 -13.47 -10.64
CA PHE A 204 -5.58 -12.63 -11.26
C PHE A 204 -5.14 -11.17 -11.48
N GLY A 205 -4.19 -10.67 -10.68
CA GLY A 205 -3.73 -9.28 -10.75
C GLY A 205 -2.39 -9.08 -11.48
N ARG A 206 -1.54 -10.11 -11.60
CA ARG A 206 -0.20 -10.00 -12.21
C ARG A 206 0.12 -11.06 -13.27
N PHE A 207 -0.81 -11.97 -13.57
CA PHE A 207 -0.66 -13.04 -14.58
C PHE A 207 0.57 -13.94 -14.35
N GLU A 208 0.92 -14.19 -13.08
CA GLU A 208 1.99 -15.14 -12.74
C GLU A 208 1.40 -16.56 -12.58
N PHE A 209 1.88 -17.51 -13.38
CA PHE A 209 1.27 -18.84 -13.52
C PHE A 209 2.01 -19.94 -12.74
N LYS A 210 3.14 -19.62 -12.08
CA LYS A 210 3.83 -20.59 -11.23
C LYS A 210 3.02 -20.90 -9.97
N LEU A 211 2.77 -22.19 -9.73
CA LEU A 211 2.05 -22.68 -8.56
C LEU A 211 2.99 -22.95 -7.36
N ALA A 212 4.21 -23.41 -7.63
CA ALA A 212 5.22 -23.69 -6.60
C ALA A 212 6.09 -22.46 -6.31
N ASN A 213 6.45 -22.24 -5.04
CA ASN A 213 7.32 -21.15 -4.54
C ASN A 213 6.88 -19.72 -4.84
N HIS A 214 5.67 -19.54 -5.37
CA HIS A 214 5.13 -18.24 -5.75
C HIS A 214 5.16 -17.20 -4.61
N HIS A 215 4.76 -17.59 -3.39
CA HIS A 215 4.80 -16.70 -2.22
C HIS A 215 6.21 -16.18 -1.93
N GLN A 216 7.20 -17.08 -1.93
CA GLN A 216 8.60 -16.74 -1.70
C GLN A 216 9.14 -15.81 -2.81
N GLU A 217 8.82 -16.08 -4.07
CA GLU A 217 9.21 -15.22 -5.20
C GLU A 217 8.61 -13.81 -5.06
N CYS A 218 7.33 -13.71 -4.71
CA CYS A 218 6.66 -12.43 -4.46
C CYS A 218 7.31 -11.67 -3.30
N VAL A 219 7.47 -12.30 -2.13
CA VAL A 219 8.07 -11.68 -0.94
C VAL A 219 9.49 -11.21 -1.23
N ARG A 220 10.31 -12.05 -1.89
CA ARG A 220 11.68 -11.69 -2.26
C ARG A 220 11.71 -10.50 -3.22
N ARG A 221 10.88 -10.51 -4.27
CA ARG A 221 10.76 -9.41 -5.24
C ARG A 221 10.40 -8.09 -4.56
N ARG A 222 9.45 -8.10 -3.63
CA ARG A 222 9.00 -6.92 -2.89
C ARG A 222 10.06 -6.36 -1.96
N ALA A 223 10.69 -7.23 -1.15
CA ALA A 223 11.76 -6.82 -0.26
C ALA A 223 12.94 -6.20 -1.03
N ILE A 224 13.35 -6.79 -2.16
CA ILE A 224 14.39 -6.23 -3.03
C ILE A 224 14.01 -4.83 -3.53
N MET A 225 12.76 -4.65 -3.98
CA MET A 225 12.28 -3.37 -4.50
C MET A 225 12.28 -2.28 -3.43
N SER A 226 11.81 -2.60 -2.21
CA SER A 226 11.83 -1.64 -1.10
C SER A 226 13.26 -1.26 -0.70
N VAL A 227 14.16 -2.24 -0.57
CA VAL A 227 15.57 -1.99 -0.23
C VAL A 227 16.25 -1.13 -1.30
N GLN A 228 15.97 -1.37 -2.58
CA GLN A 228 16.51 -0.58 -3.69
C GLN A 228 16.05 0.87 -3.69
N ALA A 229 14.85 1.15 -3.19
CA ALA A 229 14.32 2.51 -3.13
C ALA A 229 14.99 3.37 -2.05
N ARG A 230 15.82 2.77 -1.19
CA ARG A 230 16.48 3.48 -0.08
C ARG A 230 17.75 4.20 -0.53
N PRO A 231 17.99 5.44 -0.05
CA PRO A 231 19.18 6.22 -0.40
C PRO A 231 20.52 5.55 -0.07
N THR A 232 20.54 4.71 0.98
CA THR A 232 21.75 3.99 1.43
C THR A 232 22.08 2.77 0.57
N CYS A 233 21.17 2.34 -0.30
CA CYS A 233 21.38 1.23 -1.23
C CYS A 233 22.00 1.73 -2.54
N LYS A 234 23.22 1.28 -2.85
CA LYS A 234 24.01 1.74 -4.00
C LYS A 234 23.65 1.06 -5.31
N SER A 235 23.08 -0.15 -5.25
CA SER A 235 22.86 -0.99 -6.43
C SER A 235 21.81 -2.07 -6.18
N LYS A 236 21.24 -2.59 -7.27
CA LYS A 236 20.33 -3.74 -7.23
C LYS A 236 20.99 -4.98 -6.67
N GLU A 237 22.27 -5.18 -6.97
CA GLU A 237 23.09 -6.30 -6.49
C GLU A 237 23.31 -6.23 -4.99
N GLN A 238 23.47 -5.02 -4.43
CA GLN A 238 23.54 -4.84 -2.99
C GLN A 238 22.21 -5.21 -2.33
N ALA A 239 21.08 -4.76 -2.87
CA ALA A 239 19.76 -5.11 -2.32
C ALA A 239 19.52 -6.63 -2.34
N LEU A 240 19.87 -7.31 -3.44
CA LEU A 240 19.80 -8.76 -3.57
C LEU A 240 20.60 -9.45 -2.46
N ARG A 241 21.88 -9.08 -2.29
CA ARG A 241 22.74 -9.67 -1.25
C ARG A 241 22.19 -9.44 0.15
N VAL A 242 21.75 -8.23 0.46
CA VAL A 242 21.23 -7.90 1.81
C VAL A 242 19.94 -8.68 2.12
N VAL A 243 19.05 -8.83 1.14
CA VAL A 243 17.83 -9.64 1.30
C VAL A 243 18.18 -11.11 1.52
N ASP A 244 19.13 -11.65 0.74
CA ASP A 244 19.55 -13.05 0.87
C ASP A 244 20.25 -13.33 2.23
N GLU A 245 21.02 -12.37 2.75
CA GLU A 245 21.69 -12.49 4.05
C GLU A 245 20.72 -12.67 5.22
N VAL A 246 19.56 -12.03 5.18
CA VAL A 246 18.57 -12.06 6.29
C VAL A 246 17.41 -13.02 6.05
N TRP A 247 17.27 -13.54 4.81
CA TRP A 247 16.12 -14.31 4.34
C TRP A 247 15.70 -15.41 5.31
N GLU A 248 16.62 -16.31 5.62
CA GLU A 248 16.34 -17.49 6.44
C GLU A 248 15.85 -17.12 7.85
N SER A 249 16.33 -16.03 8.43
CA SER A 249 15.89 -15.62 9.77
C SER A 249 14.53 -14.94 9.70
N CYS A 250 14.36 -14.01 8.76
CA CYS A 250 13.21 -13.11 8.73
C CYS A 250 11.96 -13.75 8.12
N PHE A 251 12.13 -14.62 7.11
CA PHE A 251 11.01 -15.29 6.45
C PHE A 251 10.37 -16.36 7.33
N ARG A 252 11.15 -17.02 8.21
CA ARG A 252 10.65 -18.02 9.16
C ARG A 252 10.03 -17.42 10.42
N ASP A 253 10.25 -16.13 10.68
CA ASP A 253 9.72 -15.45 11.85
C ASP A 253 8.32 -14.92 11.54
N THR A 254 7.31 -15.65 12.04
CA THR A 254 5.89 -15.36 11.77
C THR A 254 5.24 -14.43 12.78
N ARG A 255 5.96 -14.04 13.85
CA ARG A 255 5.38 -13.22 14.93
C ARG A 255 4.75 -11.94 14.36
N PRO A 256 3.60 -11.48 14.88
CA PRO A 256 2.85 -12.02 16.01
C PRO A 256 2.00 -13.26 15.68
N PHE A 257 1.96 -13.72 14.43
CA PHE A 257 1.20 -14.89 14.01
C PHE A 257 1.92 -16.21 14.36
N ASP A 258 1.15 -17.27 14.60
CA ASP A 258 1.69 -18.60 14.85
C ASP A 258 2.19 -19.29 13.56
N GLU A 259 1.63 -18.92 12.42
CA GLU A 259 1.98 -19.45 11.10
C GLU A 259 1.78 -18.38 10.02
N ILE A 260 2.42 -18.55 8.86
CA ILE A 260 2.11 -17.76 7.67
C ILE A 260 0.72 -18.21 7.20
N TYR A 261 -0.30 -17.49 7.63
CA TYR A 261 -1.64 -17.69 7.13
C TYR A 261 -1.70 -17.16 5.71
N ARG A 262 -2.09 -17.99 4.73
CA ARG A 262 -2.55 -17.68 3.34
C ARG A 262 -1.77 -18.35 2.21
#